data_AF-A0A2N2YIC3-F1
#
_entry.id   AF-A0A2N2YIC3-F1
#
_cell.length_a   1.000
_cell.length_b   1.000
_cell.length_c   1.000
_cell.angle_alpha   90.00
_cell.angle_beta   90.00
_cell.angle_gamma   90.00
#
_symmetry.space_group_name_H-M   'P 1'
#
loop_
_entity.id
_entity.type
_entity.pdbx_description
1 polymer ?
#
loop_
_entity_poly.entity_id
_entity_poly.type
_entity_poly.pdbx_seq_one_letter_code
_entity_poly.pdbx_strand_id
1 'polypeptide(L)'
;MTVSCHKPKLVGEFYLTAKTKELNPFSGYEKLTFKDDTGPDEILEGDARINNIIKAYIGDESGDFVLWEQDYSRFVNDQYEINITLSTYLEEPYLSIHFKDFVDGYTIYSGFKIRDDSIIGRYYDSILIHQVWYHHIYYDTMKYQTHPFPADIQRFPVKSYYSATSGVVKIDFSDDSFLELDKIEWTE
;
A
#
# COMPACT_ATOMS: atom_id res chain seq x y z
N MET A 1 3.61 16.84 47.28
CA MET A 1 3.55 16.53 45.83
C MET A 1 4.11 15.12 45.66
N THR A 2 3.24 14.13 45.52
CA THR A 2 3.64 12.76 45.16
C THR A 2 3.86 12.73 43.65
N VAL A 3 5.12 12.73 43.24
CA VAL A 3 5.49 12.39 41.86
C VAL A 3 5.17 10.90 41.70
N SER A 4 4.04 10.61 41.05
CA SER A 4 3.74 9.24 40.63
C SER A 4 4.76 8.86 39.56
N CYS A 5 5.70 7.98 39.89
CA CYS A 5 6.57 7.34 38.90
C CYS A 5 5.76 6.29 38.14
N HIS A 6 4.89 6.73 37.22
CA HIS A 6 4.30 5.80 36.28
C HIS A 6 5.41 5.31 35.34
N LYS A 7 5.68 4.01 35.39
CA LYS A 7 6.64 3.36 34.50
C LYS A 7 5.88 2.94 33.24
N PRO A 8 6.32 3.35 32.03
CA PRO A 8 5.77 2.88 30.76
C PRO A 8 5.53 1.38 30.73
N LYS A 9 4.34 0.94 30.30
CA LYS A 9 4.00 -0.48 30.14
C LYS A 9 3.55 -0.80 28.71
N LEU A 10 3.76 -2.05 28.33
CA LEU A 10 3.14 -2.62 27.15
C LEU A 10 1.65 -2.85 27.44
N VAL A 11 0.77 -2.29 26.62
CA VAL A 11 -0.69 -2.41 26.80
C VAL A 11 -1.40 -3.11 25.66
N GLY A 12 -0.69 -3.49 24.60
CA GLY A 12 -1.27 -4.25 23.48
C GLY A 12 -0.22 -4.71 22.47
N GLU A 13 -0.50 -5.86 21.86
CA GLU A 13 0.30 -6.44 20.79
C GLU A 13 -0.62 -6.79 19.63
N PHE A 14 -0.31 -6.27 18.44
CA PHE A 14 -1.15 -6.41 17.26
C PHE A 14 -0.31 -7.00 16.12
N TYR A 15 -0.40 -8.32 15.92
CA TYR A 15 0.40 -9.03 14.92
C TYR A 15 -0.44 -9.44 13.71
N LEU A 16 0.21 -9.51 12.54
CA LEU A 16 -0.39 -10.01 11.30
C LEU A 16 -0.37 -11.54 11.32
N THR A 17 -1.49 -12.17 10.96
CA THR A 17 -1.50 -13.62 10.75
C THR A 17 -0.70 -13.98 9.49
N ALA A 18 -0.25 -15.24 9.37
CA ALA A 18 0.40 -15.71 8.15
C ALA A 18 -0.51 -15.52 6.91
N LYS A 19 -1.80 -15.80 7.03
CA LYS A 19 -2.78 -15.62 5.95
C LYS A 19 -2.98 -14.15 5.56
N THR A 20 -3.01 -13.24 6.53
CA THR A 20 -3.08 -11.81 6.24
C THR A 20 -1.83 -11.37 5.46
N LYS A 21 -0.64 -11.89 5.80
CA LYS A 21 0.60 -11.58 5.07
C LYS A 21 0.59 -12.09 3.62
N GLU A 22 -0.11 -13.19 3.34
CA GLU A 22 -0.27 -13.71 1.96
C GLU A 22 -1.07 -12.74 1.05
N LEU A 23 -1.75 -11.74 1.61
CA LEU A 23 -2.39 -10.68 0.81
C LEU A 23 -1.38 -9.77 0.11
N ASN A 24 -0.11 -9.73 0.57
CA ASN A 24 1.01 -9.13 -0.14
C ASN A 24 1.77 -10.25 -0.89
N PRO A 25 1.65 -10.33 -2.24
CA PRO A 25 2.17 -11.46 -3.01
C PRO A 25 3.68 -11.43 -3.19
N PHE A 26 4.34 -10.32 -2.87
CA PHE A 26 5.75 -10.13 -3.15
C PHE A 26 6.62 -10.79 -2.10
N SER A 27 7.78 -11.30 -2.51
CA SER A 27 8.84 -11.82 -1.66
C SER A 27 10.00 -10.83 -1.48
N GLY A 28 10.08 -9.81 -2.34
CA GLY A 28 11.10 -8.76 -2.35
C GLY A 28 12.00 -8.87 -3.59
N TYR A 29 12.52 -7.73 -4.05
CA TYR A 29 13.40 -7.60 -5.22
C TYR A 29 12.77 -7.95 -6.57
N GLU A 30 11.44 -8.11 -6.66
CA GLU A 30 10.76 -8.25 -7.94
C GLU A 30 10.81 -6.96 -8.75
N LYS A 31 10.64 -7.07 -10.07
CA LYS A 31 10.49 -5.92 -10.96
C LYS A 31 9.08 -5.88 -11.54
N LEU A 32 8.42 -4.74 -11.42
CA LEU A 32 7.08 -4.49 -11.98
C LEU A 32 7.23 -3.64 -13.24
N THR A 33 6.61 -4.05 -14.34
CA THR A 33 6.52 -3.23 -15.55
C THR A 33 5.08 -2.84 -15.79
N PHE A 34 4.81 -1.55 -15.82
CA PHE A 34 3.53 -0.97 -16.19
C PHE A 34 3.62 -0.32 -17.56
N LYS A 35 2.59 -0.51 -18.38
CA LYS A 35 2.39 0.29 -19.58
C LYS A 35 1.67 1.57 -19.20
N ASP A 36 2.28 2.70 -19.54
CA ASP A 36 1.66 4.01 -19.49
C ASP A 36 1.04 4.29 -20.87
N ASP A 37 -0.24 4.64 -20.92
CA ASP A 37 -0.92 4.95 -22.17
C ASP A 37 -0.56 6.33 -22.74
N THR A 38 0.17 7.14 -21.97
CA THR A 38 0.64 8.48 -22.34
C THR A 38 2.15 8.56 -22.59
N GLY A 39 2.91 7.54 -22.20
CA GLY A 39 4.36 7.61 -22.08
C GLY A 39 5.11 6.30 -22.37
N PRO A 40 6.42 6.25 -22.05
CA PRO A 40 7.17 5.00 -22.04
C PRO A 40 6.68 4.06 -20.93
N ASP A 41 7.04 2.78 -21.04
CA ASP A 41 6.77 1.81 -19.98
C ASP A 41 7.50 2.18 -18.68
N GLU A 42 6.79 2.05 -17.58
CA GLU A 42 7.27 2.34 -16.24
C GLU A 42 7.77 1.06 -15.59
N ILE A 43 9.09 0.96 -15.44
CA ILE A 43 9.75 -0.19 -14.83
C ILE A 43 10.14 0.18 -13.40
N LEU A 44 9.47 -0.38 -12.41
CA LEU A 44 9.74 -0.14 -10.99
C LEU A 44 10.49 -1.33 -10.39
N GLU A 45 11.61 -1.05 -9.72
CA GLU A 45 12.44 -2.04 -9.05
C GLU A 45 12.02 -2.19 -7.59
N GLY A 46 11.81 -3.43 -7.16
CA GLY A 46 11.45 -3.78 -5.80
C GLY A 46 12.66 -3.78 -4.87
N ASP A 47 12.46 -3.30 -3.64
CA ASP A 47 13.38 -3.53 -2.53
C ASP A 47 13.07 -4.88 -1.85
N ALA A 48 13.85 -5.23 -0.82
CA ALA A 48 13.50 -6.34 0.07
C ALA A 48 12.09 -6.17 0.64
N ARG A 49 11.32 -7.26 0.74
CA ARG A 49 10.11 -7.28 1.57
C ARG A 49 10.53 -7.16 3.02
N ILE A 50 9.98 -6.18 3.71
CA ILE A 50 10.35 -5.87 5.09
C ILE A 50 9.17 -6.19 5.99
N ASN A 51 9.46 -6.94 7.04
CA ASN A 51 8.54 -7.21 8.13
C ASN A 51 9.17 -6.70 9.43
N ASN A 52 8.46 -5.80 10.12
CA ASN A 52 8.94 -5.14 11.32
C ASN A 52 7.87 -5.05 12.40
N ILE A 53 8.32 -5.23 13.65
CA ILE A 53 7.53 -4.95 14.84
C ILE A 53 7.88 -3.54 15.31
N ILE A 54 6.88 -2.66 15.35
CA ILE A 54 7.02 -1.25 15.69
C ILE A 54 6.48 -1.01 17.11
N LYS A 55 7.24 -0.25 17.90
CA LYS A 55 6.81 0.25 19.21
C LYS A 55 6.23 1.65 19.05
N ALA A 56 4.95 1.82 19.37
CA ALA A 56 4.28 3.12 19.36
C ALA A 56 3.80 3.49 20.76
N TYR A 57 4.20 4.68 21.23
CA TYR A 57 3.71 5.22 22.50
C TYR A 57 2.28 5.76 22.33
N ILE A 58 1.44 5.50 23.31
CA ILE A 58 0.11 6.10 23.41
C ILE A 58 0.30 7.56 23.79
N GLY A 59 -0.42 8.46 23.12
CA GLY A 59 -0.25 9.92 23.23
C GLY A 59 -0.74 10.54 24.54
N ASP A 60 -0.58 9.85 25.66
CA ASP A 60 -0.96 10.31 27.00
C ASP A 60 0.27 10.48 27.91
N GLU A 61 0.05 11.00 29.12
CA GLU A 61 1.11 11.23 30.11
C GLU A 61 1.68 9.93 30.72
N SER A 62 1.09 8.77 30.41
CA SER A 62 1.53 7.48 30.93
C SER A 62 2.80 6.99 30.22
N GLY A 63 3.00 7.36 28.96
CA GLY A 63 4.07 6.78 28.14
C GLY A 63 3.91 5.27 27.94
N ASP A 64 2.72 4.71 28.18
CA ASP A 64 2.38 3.36 27.80
C ASP A 64 2.50 3.19 26.28
N PHE A 65 2.71 1.96 25.84
CA PHE A 65 2.99 1.68 24.44
C PHE A 65 2.35 0.40 23.96
N VAL A 66 2.18 0.30 22.65
CA VAL A 66 1.75 -0.89 21.94
C VAL A 66 2.86 -1.37 21.01
N LEU A 67 2.87 -2.67 20.74
CA LEU A 67 3.63 -3.27 19.64
C LEU A 67 2.66 -3.59 18.51
N TRP A 68 3.04 -3.28 17.27
CA TRP A 68 2.25 -3.65 16.11
C TRP A 68 3.17 -4.06 14.96
N GLU A 69 2.66 -4.94 14.11
CA GLU A 69 3.41 -5.47 12.99
C GLU A 69 3.06 -4.74 11.69
N GLN A 70 4.10 -4.51 10.90
CA GLN A 70 4.00 -4.00 9.56
C GLN A 70 4.71 -4.94 8.60
N ASP A 71 4.09 -5.21 7.46
CA ASP A 71 4.68 -5.96 6.36
C ASP A 71 4.55 -5.10 5.10
N TYR A 72 5.67 -4.76 4.46
CA TYR A 72 5.64 -3.85 3.32
C TYR A 72 6.61 -4.24 2.21
N SER A 73 6.18 -3.90 0.99
CA SER A 73 6.96 -4.01 -0.24
C SER A 73 6.99 -2.65 -0.92
N ARG A 74 8.18 -2.24 -1.35
CA ARG A 74 8.44 -0.95 -1.99
C ARG A 74 8.96 -1.18 -3.40
N PHE A 75 8.39 -0.48 -4.37
CA PHE A 75 8.79 -0.49 -5.77
C PHE A 75 9.05 0.93 -6.22
N VAL A 76 10.16 1.18 -6.90
CA VAL A 76 10.59 2.55 -7.22
C VAL A 76 11.30 2.64 -8.57
N ASN A 77 11.13 3.77 -9.25
CA ASN A 77 12.00 4.22 -10.33
C ASN A 77 12.25 5.73 -10.21
N ASP A 78 12.73 6.36 -11.29
CA ASP A 78 13.04 7.79 -11.29
C ASP A 78 11.78 8.69 -11.20
N GLN A 79 10.60 8.17 -11.54
CA GLN A 79 9.34 8.91 -11.63
C GLN A 79 8.39 8.57 -10.48
N TYR A 80 8.19 7.28 -10.19
CA TYR A 80 7.16 6.79 -9.29
C TYR A 80 7.73 5.92 -8.17
N GLU A 81 7.00 5.90 -7.05
CA GLU A 81 7.13 4.91 -6.00
C GLU A 81 5.75 4.32 -5.67
N ILE A 82 5.67 3.00 -5.60
CA ILE A 82 4.51 2.25 -5.12
C ILE A 82 4.93 1.51 -3.84
N ASN A 83 4.33 1.86 -2.71
CA ASN A 83 4.45 1.10 -1.47
C ASN A 83 3.16 0.36 -1.17
N ILE A 84 3.27 -0.95 -0.98
CA ILE A 84 2.18 -1.80 -0.51
C ILE A 84 2.48 -2.13 0.95
N THR A 85 1.52 -1.87 1.84
CA THR A 85 1.71 -2.03 3.27
C THR A 85 0.52 -2.73 3.91
N LEU A 86 0.80 -3.79 4.66
CA LEU A 86 -0.11 -4.41 5.60
C LEU A 86 0.24 -3.91 7.01
N SER A 87 -0.76 -3.50 7.78
CA SER A 87 -0.56 -3.01 9.16
C SER A 87 -1.76 -3.32 10.04
N THR A 88 -1.52 -3.41 11.34
CA THR A 88 -2.48 -3.71 12.41
C THR A 88 -2.57 -2.60 13.47
N TYR A 89 -2.14 -1.38 13.15
CA TYR A 89 -2.05 -0.31 14.17
C TYR A 89 -3.41 0.07 14.75
N LEU A 90 -3.66 -0.32 16.02
CA LEU A 90 -4.79 0.08 16.88
C LEU A 90 -6.22 -0.20 16.32
N GLU A 91 -6.34 -0.82 15.15
CA GLU A 91 -7.60 -1.15 14.48
C GLU A 91 -7.55 -2.56 13.87
N GLU A 92 -8.61 -2.96 13.15
CA GLU A 92 -8.58 -4.11 12.25
C GLU A 92 -7.41 -3.98 11.25
N PRO A 93 -6.76 -5.09 10.84
CA PRO A 93 -5.72 -5.03 9.83
C PRO A 93 -6.20 -4.31 8.57
N TYR A 94 -5.28 -3.64 7.89
CA TYR A 94 -5.55 -3.00 6.62
C TYR A 94 -4.38 -3.19 5.65
N LEU A 95 -4.72 -3.13 4.36
CA LEU A 95 -3.77 -3.02 3.26
C LEU A 95 -3.85 -1.59 2.72
N SER A 96 -2.72 -0.93 2.51
CA SER A 96 -2.67 0.37 1.85
C SER A 96 -1.71 0.35 0.69
N ILE A 97 -2.06 1.07 -0.38
CA ILE A 97 -1.19 1.34 -1.51
C ILE A 97 -0.89 2.84 -1.48
N HIS A 98 0.37 3.20 -1.28
CA HIS A 98 0.84 4.57 -1.45
C HIS A 98 1.47 4.69 -2.83
N PHE A 99 0.97 5.62 -3.63
CA PHE A 99 1.55 6.02 -4.90
C PHE A 99 2.16 7.40 -4.73
N LYS A 100 3.44 7.52 -5.06
CA LYS A 100 4.17 8.78 -5.00
C LYS A 100 4.73 9.10 -6.38
N ASP A 101 4.56 10.34 -6.80
CA ASP A 101 5.18 10.92 -7.98
C ASP A 101 6.31 11.85 -7.52
N PHE A 102 7.54 11.59 -7.97
CA PHE A 102 8.72 12.38 -7.60
C PHE A 102 8.86 13.67 -8.41
N VAL A 103 8.27 13.74 -9.61
CA VAL A 103 8.35 14.92 -10.47
C VAL A 103 7.34 15.97 -10.05
N ASP A 104 6.09 15.56 -9.84
CA ASP A 104 5.02 16.46 -9.39
C ASP A 104 4.97 16.58 -7.86
N GLY A 105 5.74 15.75 -7.13
CA GLY A 105 6.00 15.90 -5.71
C GLY A 105 4.79 15.58 -4.81
N TYR A 106 3.93 14.66 -5.23
CA TYR A 106 2.73 14.27 -4.47
C TYR A 106 2.77 12.82 -3.99
N THR A 107 2.05 12.56 -2.89
CA THR A 107 1.74 11.20 -2.41
C THR A 107 0.23 11.06 -2.24
N ILE A 108 -0.35 10.07 -2.90
CA ILE A 108 -1.76 9.69 -2.82
C ILE A 108 -1.83 8.23 -2.38
N TYR A 109 -2.81 7.88 -1.56
CA TYR A 109 -2.96 6.51 -1.06
C TYR A 109 -4.38 5.97 -1.22
N SER A 110 -4.51 4.66 -1.35
CA SER A 110 -5.76 3.92 -1.15
C SER A 110 -5.63 2.99 0.04
N GLY A 111 -6.76 2.64 0.66
CA GLY A 111 -6.79 1.83 1.86
C GLY A 111 -7.93 0.81 1.82
N PHE A 112 -7.56 -0.46 1.98
CA PHE A 112 -8.46 -1.59 1.99
C PHE A 112 -8.51 -2.19 3.40
N LYS A 113 -9.71 -2.33 3.95
CA LYS A 113 -9.90 -2.99 5.24
C LYS A 113 -9.73 -4.50 5.08
N ILE A 114 -9.24 -5.16 6.11
CA ILE A 114 -9.10 -6.62 6.15
C ILE A 114 -9.97 -7.17 7.27
N ARG A 115 -10.71 -8.23 6.96
CA ARG A 115 -11.51 -8.99 7.93
C ARG A 115 -11.38 -10.47 7.62
N ASP A 116 -11.16 -11.28 8.65
CA ASP A 116 -11.00 -12.73 8.52
C ASP A 116 -9.96 -13.10 7.43
N ASP A 117 -8.80 -12.43 7.48
CA ASP A 117 -7.68 -12.59 6.53
C ASP A 117 -8.03 -12.28 5.06
N SER A 118 -9.14 -11.57 4.80
CA SER A 118 -9.59 -11.22 3.45
C SER A 118 -9.80 -9.71 3.31
N ILE A 119 -9.50 -9.17 2.13
CA ILE A 119 -9.79 -7.78 1.82
C ILE A 119 -11.32 -7.61 1.73
N ILE A 120 -11.85 -6.58 2.38
CA ILE A 120 -13.26 -6.18 2.27
C ILE A 120 -13.35 -4.81 1.59
N GLY A 121 -14.23 -4.69 0.59
CA GLY A 121 -14.37 -3.45 -0.15
C GLY A 121 -15.05 -3.61 -1.50
N ARG A 122 -14.81 -2.64 -2.38
CA ARG A 122 -15.31 -2.71 -3.75
C ARG A 122 -14.50 -3.75 -4.52
N TYR A 123 -15.18 -4.49 -5.36
CA TYR A 123 -14.66 -5.73 -5.92
C TYR A 123 -15.15 -5.95 -7.36
N TYR A 124 -14.28 -6.49 -8.21
CA TYR A 124 -14.60 -7.07 -9.51
C TYR A 124 -14.15 -8.53 -9.52
N ASP A 125 -14.94 -9.39 -10.15
CA ASP A 125 -14.57 -10.81 -10.34
C ASP A 125 -13.26 -10.94 -11.13
N SER A 126 -13.13 -10.16 -12.20
CA SER A 126 -11.92 -10.13 -13.01
C SER A 126 -11.79 -8.84 -13.82
N ILE A 127 -10.57 -8.57 -14.29
CA ILE A 127 -10.22 -7.54 -15.27
C ILE A 127 -9.27 -8.12 -16.31
N LEU A 128 -9.43 -7.72 -17.57
CA LEU A 128 -8.53 -8.09 -18.67
C LEU A 128 -7.56 -6.94 -18.92
N ILE A 129 -6.26 -7.20 -18.74
CA ILE A 129 -5.18 -6.23 -18.97
C ILE A 129 -4.15 -6.92 -19.86
N HIS A 130 -3.78 -6.29 -20.98
CA HIS A 130 -2.81 -6.83 -21.95
C HIS A 130 -2.97 -8.33 -22.28
N GLN A 131 -4.21 -8.79 -22.48
CA GLN A 131 -4.59 -10.19 -22.77
C GLN A 131 -4.42 -11.18 -21.59
N VAL A 132 -4.13 -10.69 -20.39
CA VAL A 132 -4.07 -11.47 -19.15
C VAL A 132 -5.30 -11.18 -18.29
N TRP A 133 -5.96 -12.24 -17.81
CA TRP A 133 -7.05 -12.11 -16.86
C TRP A 133 -6.51 -12.09 -15.44
N TYR A 134 -6.74 -10.98 -14.75
CA TYR A 134 -6.52 -10.88 -13.31
C TYR A 134 -7.84 -11.10 -12.58
N HIS A 135 -7.82 -11.92 -11.54
CA HIS A 135 -9.01 -12.31 -10.78
C HIS A 135 -9.00 -11.75 -9.36
N HIS A 136 -10.18 -11.69 -8.76
CA HIS A 136 -10.40 -11.20 -7.40
C HIS A 136 -9.81 -9.80 -7.19
N ILE A 137 -10.35 -8.84 -7.94
CA ILE A 137 -9.79 -7.49 -8.02
C ILE A 137 -10.49 -6.57 -7.04
N TYR A 138 -9.76 -6.11 -6.04
CA TYR A 138 -10.20 -5.10 -5.11
C TYR A 138 -9.83 -3.72 -5.65
N TYR A 139 -10.69 -2.73 -5.49
CA TYR A 139 -10.37 -1.36 -5.91
C TYR A 139 -10.87 -0.32 -4.91
N ASP A 140 -10.17 0.79 -4.85
CA ASP A 140 -10.54 1.93 -4.00
C ASP A 140 -10.16 3.25 -4.66
N THR A 141 -10.86 4.31 -4.25
CA THR A 141 -10.56 5.69 -4.69
C THR A 141 -9.35 6.20 -3.92
N MET A 142 -8.34 6.66 -4.64
CA MET A 142 -7.12 7.17 -4.03
C MET A 142 -7.33 8.59 -3.47
N LYS A 143 -6.76 8.85 -2.30
CA LYS A 143 -6.92 10.10 -1.54
C LYS A 143 -5.57 10.77 -1.31
N TYR A 144 -5.54 12.08 -1.51
CA TYR A 144 -4.33 12.85 -1.27
C TYR A 144 -4.01 12.94 0.22
N GLN A 145 -2.77 12.63 0.59
CA GLN A 145 -2.36 12.50 1.98
C GLN A 145 -2.36 13.84 2.74
N THR A 146 -2.11 14.96 2.06
CA THR A 146 -1.91 16.27 2.71
C THR A 146 -2.73 17.38 2.07
N HIS A 147 -3.86 17.79 2.62
CA HIS A 147 -4.60 18.93 2.03
C HIS A 147 -3.89 20.28 2.26
N PRO A 148 -3.95 21.23 1.30
CA PRO A 148 -4.66 21.17 0.01
C PRO A 148 -3.84 20.54 -1.13
N PHE A 149 -4.53 19.90 -2.08
CA PHE A 149 -3.92 19.42 -3.32
C PHE A 149 -3.46 20.61 -4.19
N PRO A 150 -2.20 20.63 -4.68
CA PRO A 150 -1.74 21.67 -5.58
C PRO A 150 -2.65 21.80 -6.82
N ALA A 151 -3.10 23.01 -7.12
CA ALA A 151 -4.07 23.26 -8.19
C ALA A 151 -3.49 23.09 -9.61
N ASP A 152 -2.18 23.00 -9.71
CA ASP A 152 -1.39 22.88 -10.95
C ASP A 152 -1.12 21.44 -11.38
N ILE A 153 -1.36 20.45 -10.52
CA ILE A 153 -1.22 19.03 -10.89
C ILE A 153 -2.45 18.60 -11.71
N GLN A 154 -2.23 18.32 -12.99
CA GLN A 154 -3.29 17.94 -13.93
C GLN A 154 -3.54 16.43 -13.97
N ARG A 155 -2.48 15.63 -13.71
CA ARG A 155 -2.51 14.17 -13.75
C ARG A 155 -2.15 13.62 -12.37
N PHE A 156 -3.12 13.00 -11.71
CA PHE A 156 -2.91 12.33 -10.43
C PHE A 156 -3.77 11.08 -10.31
N PRO A 157 -3.30 10.05 -9.59
CA PRO A 157 -4.03 8.81 -9.47
C PRO A 157 -5.32 9.00 -8.69
N VAL A 158 -6.42 8.48 -9.23
CA VAL A 158 -7.77 8.58 -8.65
C VAL A 158 -8.30 7.23 -8.20
N LYS A 159 -7.78 6.13 -8.73
CA LYS A 159 -8.20 4.78 -8.36
C LYS A 159 -7.06 3.78 -8.54
N SER A 160 -6.93 2.85 -7.60
CA SER A 160 -6.00 1.72 -7.69
C SER A 160 -6.76 0.40 -7.70
N TYR A 161 -6.26 -0.57 -8.46
CA TYR A 161 -6.80 -1.93 -8.55
C TYR A 161 -5.74 -2.92 -8.05
N TYR A 162 -6.16 -3.82 -7.17
CA TYR A 162 -5.29 -4.73 -6.43
C TYR A 162 -5.79 -6.17 -6.51
N SER A 163 -4.86 -7.10 -6.73
CA SER A 163 -5.09 -8.55 -6.61
C SER A 163 -4.12 -9.15 -5.61
N ALA A 164 -4.60 -9.99 -4.70
CA ALA A 164 -3.74 -10.67 -3.73
C ALA A 164 -2.69 -11.59 -4.36
N THR A 165 -2.83 -11.95 -5.64
CA THR A 165 -1.86 -12.80 -6.37
C THR A 165 -0.87 -12.01 -7.23
N SER A 166 -1.11 -10.72 -7.45
CA SER A 166 -0.33 -9.92 -8.42
C SER A 166 -0.03 -8.48 -7.96
N GLY A 167 -0.52 -8.07 -6.79
CA GLY A 167 -0.32 -6.74 -6.25
C GLY A 167 -1.17 -5.71 -6.99
N VAL A 168 -0.57 -4.55 -7.28
CA VAL A 168 -1.23 -3.49 -8.06
C VAL A 168 -1.25 -3.89 -9.53
N VAL A 169 -2.45 -4.01 -10.10
CA VAL A 169 -2.62 -4.40 -11.51
C VAL A 169 -2.96 -3.23 -12.42
N LYS A 170 -3.56 -2.16 -11.86
CA LYS A 170 -3.94 -0.96 -12.62
C LYS A 170 -4.03 0.27 -11.71
N ILE A 171 -3.75 1.45 -12.25
CA ILE A 171 -4.01 2.76 -11.65
C ILE A 171 -4.70 3.65 -12.69
N ASP A 172 -5.86 4.22 -12.35
CA ASP A 172 -6.53 5.24 -13.17
C ASP A 172 -6.09 6.64 -12.70
N PHE A 173 -5.88 7.57 -13.63
CA PHE A 173 -5.54 8.97 -13.36
C PHE A 173 -6.71 9.92 -13.64
N SER A 174 -6.59 11.16 -13.17
CA SER A 174 -7.59 12.24 -13.26
C SER A 174 -7.89 12.74 -14.67
N ASP A 175 -7.00 12.49 -15.63
CA ASP A 175 -7.09 12.88 -17.04
C ASP A 175 -7.52 11.71 -17.94
N ASP A 176 -8.12 10.67 -17.35
CA ASP A 176 -8.55 9.41 -17.99
C ASP A 176 -7.41 8.50 -18.50
N SER A 177 -6.13 8.89 -18.30
CA SER A 177 -4.98 8.02 -18.53
C SER A 177 -4.84 6.92 -17.47
N PHE A 178 -3.98 5.93 -17.71
CA PHE A 178 -3.79 4.80 -16.82
C PHE A 178 -2.38 4.18 -16.85
N LEU A 179 -2.02 3.54 -15.75
CA LEU A 179 -0.93 2.55 -15.70
C LEU A 179 -1.54 1.15 -15.60
N GLU A 180 -1.16 0.27 -16.51
CA GLU A 180 -1.62 -1.13 -16.54
C GLU A 180 -0.44 -2.09 -16.40
N LEU A 181 -0.55 -3.06 -15.49
CA LEU A 181 0.51 -4.03 -15.25
C LEU A 181 0.68 -4.93 -16.48
N ASP A 182 1.89 -4.93 -17.04
CA ASP A 182 2.26 -5.78 -18.18
C ASP A 182 2.93 -7.08 -17.71
N LYS A 183 3.91 -6.97 -16.80
CA LYS A 183 4.62 -8.13 -16.28
C LYS A 183 5.18 -7.92 -14.87
N ILE A 184 5.37 -9.03 -14.18
CA ILE A 184 6.12 -9.15 -12.93
C ILE A 184 7.28 -10.09 -13.19
N GLU A 185 8.50 -9.62 -12.96
CA GLU A 185 9.70 -10.45 -12.92
C GLU A 185 9.89 -10.91 -11.47
N TRP A 186 9.40 -12.11 -11.18
CA TRP A 186 9.53 -12.74 -9.87
C TRP A 186 10.98 -13.17 -9.60
N THR A 187 11.41 -13.09 -8.34
CA THR A 187 12.69 -13.66 -7.92
C THR A 187 12.59 -15.18 -7.83
N GLU A 188 13.63 -15.89 -8.27
CA GLU A 188 13.78 -17.35 -8.13
C GLU A 188 14.10 -17.78 -6.69
#